data_AF-A0AAJ3CWT2-F1
#
_entry.id   AF-A0AAJ3CWT2-F1
#
_cell.length_a   1.000
_cell.length_b   1.000
_cell.length_c   1.000
_cell.angle_alpha   90.00
_cell.angle_beta   90.00
_cell.angle_gamma   90.00
#
_symmetry.space_group_name_H-M   'P 1'
#
loop_
_entity.id
_entity.type
_entity.pdbx_description
1 polymer ?
#
loop_
_entity_poly.entity_id
_entity_poly.type
_entity_poly.pdbx_seq_one_letter_code
_entity_poly.pdbx_strand_id
1 'polypeptide(L)'
;MTNRPKRKKYLNNADLLREIQKSKISYCWLLDKSYSMYDYIVFHESEITAELLEKAKAARIKRLNNEMLDSIREKESMSAKKAKEYADENNLVITDVPIDEVVIRVITDEHIPPDTRVNFEPFKHYIVDNEGILYEVCRSHWKGDLETGEFSTVHGKITNELGKMFIKLAEEISHKSNYRNYTYLDEMMGDARIQLVKNALLFKESILYKKDKPAVQLNPFSYYTSFVNNSFRSILNSEKNVRNIRDDLLEMHGFTPSHTRQIEIELNMIERKNEDGSV
;
A
#
# COMPACT_ATOMS: atom_id res chain seq x y z
N MET A 1 -2.05 -40.56 -0.67
CA MET A 1 -1.43 -39.25 -0.95
C MET A 1 -1.92 -38.25 0.08
N THR A 2 -1.07 -37.85 1.03
CA THR A 2 -1.43 -36.85 2.03
C THR A 2 -1.58 -35.50 1.33
N ASN A 3 -2.82 -35.02 1.24
CA ASN A 3 -3.14 -33.73 0.64
C ASN A 3 -2.60 -32.66 1.60
N ARG A 4 -1.33 -32.26 1.43
CA ARG A 4 -0.75 -31.16 2.21
C ARG A 4 -1.69 -29.97 2.05
N PRO A 5 -2.20 -29.37 3.16
CA PRO A 5 -3.06 -28.21 3.05
C PRO A 5 -2.32 -27.17 2.23
N LYS A 6 -2.93 -26.72 1.12
CA LYS A 6 -2.34 -25.69 0.26
C LYS A 6 -1.99 -24.50 1.15
N ARG A 7 -0.75 -24.00 1.06
CA ARG A 7 -0.37 -22.74 1.70
C ARG A 7 -1.39 -21.68 1.28
N LYS A 8 -2.26 -21.28 2.22
CA LYS A 8 -3.20 -20.19 1.98
C LYS A 8 -2.36 -18.94 1.75
N LYS A 9 -2.45 -18.36 0.55
CA LYS A 9 -1.81 -17.08 0.22
C LYS A 9 -2.67 -16.00 0.87
N TYR A 10 -2.39 -15.67 2.13
CA TYR A 10 -3.24 -14.80 2.95
C TYR A 10 -3.19 -13.32 2.57
N LEU A 11 -2.22 -12.94 1.73
CA LEU A 11 -1.98 -11.57 1.30
C LEU A 11 -1.59 -11.62 -0.18
N ASN A 12 -2.41 -11.00 -1.04
CA ASN A 12 -2.14 -10.83 -2.47
C ASN A 12 -2.04 -9.35 -2.83
N ASN A 13 -1.15 -8.99 -3.76
CA ASN A 13 -0.92 -7.59 -4.14
C ASN A 13 -2.21 -6.96 -4.69
N ALA A 14 -2.96 -7.72 -5.49
CA ALA A 14 -4.24 -7.26 -6.05
C ALA A 14 -5.27 -6.94 -4.96
N ASP A 15 -5.40 -7.79 -3.94
CA ASP A 15 -6.36 -7.58 -2.86
C ASP A 15 -5.98 -6.36 -2.02
N LEU A 16 -4.67 -6.18 -1.77
CA LEU A 16 -4.17 -5.05 -1.01
C LEU A 16 -4.43 -3.73 -1.73
N LEU A 17 -4.16 -3.67 -3.04
CA LEU A 17 -4.48 -2.50 -3.88
C LEU A 17 -5.99 -2.20 -3.88
N ARG A 18 -6.82 -3.24 -3.98
CA ARG A 18 -8.28 -3.10 -3.96
C ARG A 18 -8.76 -2.50 -2.65
N GLU A 19 -8.24 -2.96 -1.51
CA GLU A 19 -8.63 -2.47 -0.19
C GLU A 19 -8.08 -1.07 0.12
N ILE A 20 -6.89 -0.72 -0.39
CA ILE A 20 -6.37 0.66 -0.34
C ILE A 20 -7.30 1.58 -1.13
N GLN A 21 -7.69 1.19 -2.35
CA GLN A 21 -8.58 1.97 -3.19
C GLN A 21 -9.94 2.20 -2.53
N LYS A 22 -10.56 1.15 -1.98
CA LYS A 22 -11.81 1.27 -1.20
C LYS A 22 -11.64 2.21 0.00
N SER A 23 -10.51 2.12 0.70
CA SER A 23 -10.22 2.99 1.84
C SER A 23 -10.07 4.45 1.41
N LYS A 24 -9.38 4.74 0.30
CA LYS A 24 -9.26 6.11 -0.25
C LYS A 24 -10.62 6.68 -0.65
N ILE A 25 -11.43 5.88 -1.35
CA ILE A 25 -12.78 6.27 -1.78
C ILE A 25 -13.70 6.63 -0.62
N SER A 26 -13.50 6.06 0.57
CA SER A 26 -14.29 6.44 1.74
C SER A 26 -14.10 7.90 2.19
N TYR A 27 -13.03 8.57 1.73
CA TYR A 27 -12.78 10.00 1.95
C TYR A 27 -13.22 10.86 0.75
N CYS A 28 -13.80 10.26 -0.28
CA CYS A 28 -14.14 10.93 -1.53
C CYS A 28 -15.65 11.16 -1.63
N TRP A 29 -16.01 12.27 -2.26
CA TRP A 29 -17.34 12.42 -2.84
C TRP A 29 -17.39 11.64 -4.15
N LEU A 30 -18.52 10.98 -4.40
CA LEU A 30 -18.78 10.19 -5.59
C LEU A 30 -20.18 10.53 -6.11
N LEU A 31 -20.31 10.72 -7.42
CA LEU A 31 -21.61 10.82 -8.07
C LEU A 31 -22.36 9.48 -8.04
N ASP A 32 -21.66 8.39 -8.37
CA ASP A 32 -22.16 7.01 -8.31
C ASP A 32 -21.05 6.07 -7.81
N LYS A 33 -21.45 4.95 -7.21
CA LYS A 33 -20.52 3.90 -6.75
C LYS A 33 -19.75 3.23 -7.89
N SER A 34 -20.29 3.24 -9.11
CA SER A 34 -19.65 2.71 -10.32
C SER A 34 -18.31 3.42 -10.61
N TYR A 35 -18.19 4.70 -10.27
CA TYR A 35 -16.99 5.52 -10.49
C TYR A 35 -15.94 5.42 -9.37
N SER A 36 -16.13 4.49 -8.42
CA SER A 36 -15.20 4.27 -7.31
C SER A 36 -13.84 3.72 -7.77
N MET A 37 -13.81 2.89 -8.81
CA MET A 37 -12.57 2.36 -9.38
C MET A 37 -12.10 3.24 -10.54
N TYR A 38 -10.79 3.33 -10.72
CA TYR A 38 -10.16 4.01 -11.84
C TYR A 38 -9.61 2.98 -12.83
N ASP A 39 -9.55 3.35 -14.10
CA ASP A 39 -9.03 2.50 -15.17
C ASP A 39 -7.64 2.97 -15.63
N TYR A 40 -7.36 4.28 -15.54
CA TYR A 40 -6.05 4.87 -15.83
C TYR A 40 -5.77 6.11 -14.94
N ILE A 41 -4.49 6.45 -14.73
CA ILE A 41 -4.08 7.64 -13.96
C ILE A 41 -3.28 8.57 -14.88
N VAL A 42 -3.60 9.86 -14.83
CA VAL A 42 -2.87 10.95 -15.51
C VAL A 42 -2.51 12.06 -14.51
N PHE A 43 -1.57 12.93 -14.90
CA PHE A 43 -1.12 14.04 -14.03
C PHE A 43 -1.72 15.38 -14.43
N HIS A 44 -2.23 15.50 -15.66
CA HIS A 44 -2.94 16.68 -16.14
C HIS A 44 -4.10 16.29 -17.04
N GLU A 45 -5.16 17.10 -17.04
CA GLU A 45 -6.35 16.88 -17.88
C GLU A 45 -6.01 16.89 -19.37
N SER A 46 -5.02 17.68 -19.79
CA SER A 46 -4.54 17.72 -21.17
C SER A 46 -3.90 16.42 -21.67
N GLU A 47 -3.56 15.49 -20.78
CA GLU A 47 -3.03 14.18 -21.18
C GLU A 47 -4.13 13.20 -21.62
N ILE A 48 -5.40 13.55 -21.41
CA ILE A 48 -6.55 12.72 -21.78
C ILE A 48 -6.74 12.81 -23.30
N THR A 49 -6.09 11.90 -24.02
CA THR A 49 -6.18 11.76 -25.47
C THR A 49 -6.98 10.51 -25.85
N ALA A 50 -7.48 10.44 -27.09
CA ALA A 50 -8.19 9.25 -27.60
C ALA A 50 -7.35 7.96 -27.48
N GLU A 51 -6.03 8.04 -27.70
CA GLU A 51 -5.13 6.88 -27.54
C GLU A 51 -5.07 6.40 -26.07
N LEU A 52 -5.11 7.33 -25.12
CA LEU A 52 -5.12 7.00 -23.70
C LEU A 52 -6.45 6.37 -23.28
N LEU A 53 -7.57 6.85 -23.82
CA LEU A 53 -8.89 6.28 -23.57
C LEU A 53 -8.99 4.83 -24.05
N GLU A 54 -8.40 4.47 -25.19
CA GLU A 54 -8.33 3.08 -25.65
C GLU A 54 -7.50 2.20 -24.69
N LYS A 55 -6.38 2.71 -24.18
CA LYS A 55 -5.57 1.99 -23.17
C LYS A 55 -6.34 1.81 -21.87
N ALA A 56 -7.07 2.84 -21.44
CA ALA A 56 -7.90 2.81 -20.25
C ALA A 56 -9.08 1.84 -20.39
N LYS A 57 -9.73 1.82 -21.56
CA LYS A 57 -10.77 0.86 -21.93
C LYS A 57 -10.28 -0.58 -21.87
N ALA A 58 -9.10 -0.87 -22.43
CA ALA A 58 -8.47 -2.19 -22.32
C ALA A 58 -8.19 -2.59 -20.86
N ALA A 59 -7.74 -1.64 -20.02
CA ALA A 59 -7.53 -1.86 -18.59
C ALA A 59 -8.84 -2.15 -17.85
N ARG A 60 -9.92 -1.44 -18.18
CA ARG A 60 -11.27 -1.64 -17.65
C ARG A 60 -11.80 -3.03 -17.98
N ILE A 61 -11.74 -3.43 -19.25
CA ILE A 61 -12.14 -4.78 -19.71
C ILE A 61 -11.40 -5.86 -18.93
N LYS A 62 -10.07 -5.71 -18.80
CA LYS A 62 -9.25 -6.65 -18.03
C LYS A 62 -9.69 -6.72 -16.56
N ARG A 63 -10.00 -5.58 -15.93
CA ARG A 63 -10.47 -5.53 -14.54
C ARG A 63 -11.83 -6.22 -14.37
N LEU A 64 -12.82 -5.87 -15.20
CA LEU A 64 -14.17 -6.45 -15.14
C LEU A 64 -14.16 -7.97 -15.37
N ASN A 65 -13.38 -8.44 -16.34
CA ASN A 65 -13.21 -9.88 -16.57
C ASN A 65 -12.56 -10.59 -15.37
N ASN A 66 -11.56 -9.97 -14.72
CA ASN A 66 -10.96 -10.55 -13.51
C ASN A 66 -11.94 -10.60 -12.34
N GLU A 67 -12.73 -9.54 -12.12
CA GLU A 67 -13.76 -9.49 -11.07
C GLU A 67 -14.84 -10.54 -11.32
N MET A 68 -15.28 -10.69 -12.56
CA MET A 68 -16.23 -11.73 -12.95
C MET A 68 -15.67 -13.13 -12.70
N LEU A 69 -14.42 -13.41 -13.10
CA LEU A 69 -13.78 -14.69 -12.82
C LEU A 69 -13.66 -14.96 -11.31
N ASP A 70 -13.32 -13.96 -10.50
CA ASP A 70 -13.26 -14.11 -9.05
C ASP A 70 -14.65 -14.41 -8.46
N SER A 71 -15.71 -13.79 -8.98
CA SER A 71 -17.09 -14.07 -8.56
C SER A 71 -17.56 -15.49 -8.91
N ILE A 72 -17.19 -16.00 -10.10
CA ILE A 72 -17.48 -17.38 -10.53
C ILE A 72 -16.73 -18.37 -9.63
N ARG A 73 -15.46 -18.09 -9.35
CA ARG A 73 -14.63 -18.94 -8.48
C ARG A 73 -15.20 -19.05 -7.08
N GLU A 74 -15.76 -17.96 -6.54
CA GLU A 74 -16.36 -17.93 -5.21
C GLU A 74 -17.70 -18.67 -5.18
N LYS A 75 -18.61 -18.39 -6.13
CA LYS A 75 -19.94 -19.02 -6.20
C LYS A 75 -19.87 -20.52 -6.45
N GLU A 76 -19.07 -20.93 -7.43
CA GLU A 76 -18.99 -22.33 -7.87
C GLU A 76 -17.88 -23.12 -7.15
N SER A 77 -17.12 -22.47 -6.25
CA SER A 77 -15.97 -23.07 -5.54
C SER A 77 -14.95 -23.74 -6.48
N MET A 78 -14.75 -23.17 -7.66
CA MET A 78 -13.92 -23.72 -8.73
C MET A 78 -12.47 -23.22 -8.68
N SER A 79 -11.58 -24.00 -9.30
CA SER A 79 -10.22 -23.54 -9.61
C SER A 79 -10.25 -22.43 -10.67
N ALA A 80 -9.26 -21.52 -10.65
CA ALA A 80 -9.17 -20.41 -11.59
C ALA A 80 -9.20 -20.86 -13.07
N LYS A 81 -8.59 -22.01 -13.39
CA LYS A 81 -8.60 -22.57 -14.75
C LYS A 81 -10.02 -22.95 -15.20
N LYS A 82 -10.77 -23.63 -14.32
CA LYS A 82 -12.15 -24.06 -14.61
C LYS A 82 -13.11 -22.88 -14.70
N ALA A 83 -12.92 -21.86 -13.87
CA ALA A 83 -13.73 -20.64 -13.94
C ALA A 83 -13.55 -19.90 -15.27
N LYS A 84 -12.33 -19.93 -15.85
CA LYS A 84 -12.07 -19.38 -17.18
C LYS A 84 -12.76 -20.19 -18.27
N GLU A 85 -12.61 -21.52 -18.24
CA GLU A 85 -13.30 -22.43 -19.17
C GLU A 85 -14.82 -22.21 -19.13
N TYR A 86 -15.41 -22.07 -17.94
CA TYR A 86 -16.83 -21.77 -17.76
C TYR A 86 -17.22 -20.40 -18.34
N ALA A 87 -16.41 -19.36 -18.12
CA ALA A 87 -16.67 -18.03 -18.67
C ALA A 87 -16.63 -18.02 -20.20
N ASP A 88 -15.69 -18.77 -20.80
CA ASP A 88 -15.56 -18.94 -22.24
C ASP A 88 -16.76 -19.74 -22.82
N GLU A 89 -17.15 -20.85 -22.17
CA GLU A 89 -18.29 -21.68 -22.59
C GLU A 89 -19.64 -20.94 -22.54
N ASN A 90 -19.81 -20.02 -21.59
CA ASN A 90 -21.05 -19.27 -21.40
C ASN A 90 -21.01 -17.87 -22.06
N ASN A 91 -19.99 -17.56 -22.85
CA ASN A 91 -19.78 -16.25 -23.50
C ASN A 91 -19.93 -15.07 -22.53
N LEU A 92 -19.44 -15.22 -21.30
CA LEU A 92 -19.54 -14.18 -20.26
C LEU A 92 -18.42 -13.13 -20.39
N VAL A 93 -17.37 -13.43 -21.16
CA VAL A 93 -16.20 -12.55 -21.31
C VAL A 93 -16.60 -11.23 -21.95
N ILE A 94 -16.35 -10.14 -21.24
CA ILE A 94 -16.58 -8.78 -21.73
C ILE A 94 -15.48 -8.45 -22.73
N THR A 95 -15.88 -8.10 -23.95
CA THR A 95 -14.98 -7.75 -25.05
C THR A 95 -14.95 -6.26 -25.34
N ASP A 96 -16.03 -5.55 -25.03
CA ASP A 96 -16.17 -4.13 -25.31
C ASP A 96 -16.84 -3.39 -24.15
N VAL A 97 -16.45 -2.14 -23.97
CA VAL A 97 -17.03 -1.23 -22.98
C VAL A 97 -17.15 0.16 -23.62
N PRO A 98 -18.28 0.87 -23.44
CA PRO A 98 -18.43 2.25 -23.89
C PRO A 98 -17.33 3.18 -23.33
N ILE A 99 -16.93 4.19 -24.11
CA ILE A 99 -15.84 5.11 -23.73
C ILE A 99 -16.29 6.06 -22.60
N ASP A 100 -17.56 6.45 -22.61
CA ASP A 100 -18.23 7.28 -21.61
C ASP A 100 -18.30 6.66 -20.21
N GLU A 101 -18.08 5.35 -20.12
CA GLU A 101 -17.97 4.67 -18.84
C GLU A 101 -16.56 4.65 -18.26
N VAL A 102 -15.53 4.93 -19.05
CA VAL A 102 -14.12 4.80 -18.64
C VAL A 102 -13.76 5.88 -17.63
N VAL A 103 -13.18 5.46 -16.50
CA VAL A 103 -12.85 6.38 -15.41
C VAL A 103 -11.37 6.71 -15.41
N ILE A 104 -11.06 7.98 -15.65
CA ILE A 104 -9.71 8.51 -15.61
C ILE A 104 -9.48 9.25 -14.30
N ARG A 105 -8.46 8.84 -13.55
CA ARG A 105 -8.00 9.57 -12.37
C ARG A 105 -6.98 10.63 -12.76
N VAL A 106 -7.26 11.88 -12.43
CA VAL A 106 -6.31 12.99 -12.57
C VAL A 106 -5.74 13.30 -11.19
N ILE A 107 -4.42 13.25 -11.05
CA ILE A 107 -3.72 13.67 -9.83
C ILE A 107 -3.66 15.19 -9.81
N THR A 108 -4.40 15.83 -8.89
CA THR A 108 -4.51 17.30 -8.79
C THR A 108 -4.86 17.70 -7.36
N ASP A 109 -4.25 18.77 -6.89
CA ASP A 109 -4.41 19.36 -5.56
C ASP A 109 -5.23 20.66 -5.54
N GLU A 110 -5.77 21.10 -6.69
CA GLU A 110 -6.51 22.36 -6.84
C GLU A 110 -7.66 22.59 -5.84
N HIS A 111 -8.32 21.51 -5.41
CA HIS A 111 -9.47 21.55 -4.50
C HIS A 111 -9.07 21.49 -3.02
N ILE A 112 -7.77 21.40 -2.74
CA ILE A 112 -7.22 21.28 -1.40
C ILE A 112 -6.75 22.68 -0.96
N PRO A 113 -7.13 23.15 0.24
CA PRO A 113 -6.61 24.40 0.76
C PRO A 113 -5.08 24.38 0.89
N PRO A 114 -4.38 25.49 0.60
CA PRO A 114 -2.92 25.56 0.68
C PRO A 114 -2.42 25.19 2.09
N ASP A 115 -1.20 24.65 2.17
CA ASP A 115 -0.52 24.19 3.39
C ASP A 115 -1.25 23.11 4.22
N THR A 116 -2.24 22.44 3.63
CA THR A 116 -2.97 21.36 4.31
C THR A 116 -2.27 20.02 4.16
N ARG A 117 -2.01 19.34 5.29
CA ARG A 117 -1.53 17.95 5.28
C ARG A 117 -2.69 16.99 5.01
N VAL A 118 -2.59 16.25 3.91
CA VAL A 118 -3.57 15.24 3.48
C VAL A 118 -3.13 13.81 3.79
N ASN A 119 -4.10 12.89 3.83
CA ASN A 119 -3.88 11.48 4.18
C ASN A 119 -3.32 10.67 3.00
N PHE A 120 -3.58 11.11 1.78
CA PHE A 120 -3.10 10.51 0.53
C PHE A 120 -3.03 11.57 -0.59
N GLU A 121 -2.37 11.22 -1.69
CA GLU A 121 -2.21 12.12 -2.84
C GLU A 121 -3.59 12.53 -3.41
N PRO A 122 -3.92 13.83 -3.44
CA PRO A 122 -5.21 14.31 -3.91
C PRO A 122 -5.46 13.98 -5.38
N PHE A 123 -6.72 13.68 -5.71
CA PHE A 123 -7.12 13.36 -7.07
C PHE A 123 -8.58 13.68 -7.34
N LYS A 124 -8.92 13.79 -8.62
CA LYS A 124 -10.30 13.80 -9.13
C LYS A 124 -10.48 12.65 -10.12
N HIS A 125 -11.70 12.13 -10.26
CA HIS A 125 -12.02 11.22 -11.37
C HIS A 125 -12.89 11.95 -12.39
N TYR A 126 -12.59 11.68 -13.66
CA TYR A 126 -13.33 12.20 -14.80
C TYR A 126 -13.81 11.06 -15.70
N ILE A 127 -14.97 11.28 -16.32
CA ILE A 127 -15.45 10.53 -17.48
C ILE A 127 -15.44 11.46 -18.69
N VAL A 128 -15.33 10.88 -19.89
CA VAL A 128 -15.33 11.63 -21.16
C VAL A 128 -16.60 11.27 -21.92
N ASP A 129 -17.46 12.24 -22.18
CA ASP A 129 -18.66 12.02 -23.00
C ASP A 129 -18.30 11.84 -24.48
N ASN A 130 -19.25 11.39 -25.30
CA ASN A 130 -19.10 11.18 -26.74
C ASN A 130 -18.68 12.45 -27.50
N GLU A 131 -18.96 13.63 -26.94
CA GLU A 131 -18.56 14.94 -27.47
C GLU A 131 -17.13 15.37 -27.03
N GLY A 132 -16.46 14.56 -26.20
CA GLY A 132 -15.11 14.85 -25.70
C GLY A 132 -15.07 15.78 -24.48
N ILE A 133 -16.22 16.06 -23.86
CA ILE A 133 -16.33 16.89 -22.66
C ILE A 133 -16.00 16.07 -21.41
N LEU A 134 -15.17 16.63 -20.52
CA LEU A 134 -14.79 16.03 -19.24
C LEU A 134 -15.83 16.33 -18.16
N TYR A 135 -16.37 15.28 -17.53
CA TYR A 135 -17.28 15.41 -16.40
C TYR A 135 -16.62 14.88 -15.12
N GLU A 136 -16.58 15.71 -14.08
CA GLU A 136 -16.07 15.33 -12.76
C GLU A 136 -17.08 14.41 -12.06
N VAL A 137 -16.67 13.17 -11.72
CA VAL A 137 -17.52 12.16 -11.07
C VAL A 137 -17.06 11.77 -9.67
N CYS A 138 -15.83 12.15 -9.29
CA CYS A 138 -15.28 11.88 -7.98
C CYS A 138 -14.32 13.00 -7.57
N ARG A 139 -14.39 13.42 -6.31
CA ARG A 139 -13.48 14.39 -5.70
C ARG A 139 -12.89 13.82 -4.42
N SER A 140 -11.57 13.83 -4.30
CA SER A 140 -10.92 13.37 -3.07
C SER A 140 -11.12 14.34 -1.90
N HIS A 141 -11.10 13.81 -0.66
CA HIS A 141 -11.19 14.59 0.58
C HIS A 141 -12.40 15.54 0.64
N TRP A 142 -13.53 15.16 0.04
CA TRP A 142 -14.73 15.98 -0.04
C TRP A 142 -15.90 15.28 0.64
N LYS A 143 -16.59 16.02 1.52
CA LYS A 143 -17.72 15.50 2.30
C LYS A 143 -18.99 16.27 1.95
N GLY A 144 -20.06 15.54 1.69
CA GLY A 144 -21.34 16.12 1.25
C GLY A 144 -21.39 16.31 -0.26
N ASP A 145 -22.35 17.08 -0.75
CA ASP A 145 -22.56 17.29 -2.18
C ASP A 145 -21.53 18.24 -2.80
N LEU A 146 -21.48 18.30 -4.12
CA LEU A 146 -20.50 19.14 -4.83
C LEU A 146 -20.70 20.64 -4.55
N GLU A 147 -21.95 21.08 -4.37
CA GLU A 147 -22.29 22.50 -4.20
C GLU A 147 -22.25 22.95 -2.74
N THR A 148 -22.69 22.11 -1.81
CA THR A 148 -22.82 22.46 -0.38
C THR A 148 -21.80 21.76 0.52
N GLY A 149 -20.98 20.88 -0.05
CA GLY A 149 -20.01 20.09 0.68
C GLY A 149 -18.80 20.90 1.15
N GLU A 150 -17.98 20.24 1.95
CA GLU A 150 -16.77 20.82 2.52
C GLU A 150 -15.59 19.87 2.33
N PHE A 151 -14.40 20.45 2.24
CA PHE A 151 -13.16 19.70 2.30
C PHE A 151 -12.97 19.11 3.71
N SER A 152 -12.64 17.82 3.79
CA SER A 152 -12.43 17.12 5.06
C SER A 152 -11.47 15.95 4.92
N THR A 153 -10.49 15.89 5.83
CA THR A 153 -9.49 14.81 5.89
C THR A 153 -9.84 13.68 6.87
N VAL A 154 -10.90 13.84 7.66
CA VAL A 154 -11.16 12.99 8.84
C VAL A 154 -12.36 12.06 8.67
N HIS A 155 -13.29 12.35 7.77
CA HIS A 155 -14.57 11.65 7.68
C HIS A 155 -14.50 10.22 7.11
N GLY A 156 -13.44 9.89 6.36
CA GLY A 156 -13.25 8.57 5.80
C GLY A 156 -12.71 7.55 6.81
N LYS A 157 -12.60 6.30 6.37
CA LYS A 157 -12.12 5.20 7.21
C LYS A 157 -11.33 4.16 6.41
N ILE A 158 -10.35 3.57 7.08
CA ILE A 158 -9.67 2.39 6.55
C ILE A 158 -10.62 1.19 6.62
N THR A 159 -10.63 0.33 5.59
CA THR A 159 -11.47 -0.87 5.62
C THR A 159 -10.99 -1.86 6.69
N ASN A 160 -11.93 -2.57 7.31
CA ASN A 160 -11.59 -3.59 8.30
C ASN A 160 -10.70 -4.69 7.72
N GLU A 161 -10.88 -5.02 6.44
CA GLU A 161 -10.02 -5.99 5.75
C GLU A 161 -8.60 -5.46 5.57
N LEU A 162 -8.40 -4.20 5.18
CA LEU A 162 -7.05 -3.60 5.13
C LEU A 162 -6.37 -3.64 6.51
N GLY A 163 -7.11 -3.32 7.57
CA GLY A 163 -6.61 -3.43 8.94
C GLY A 163 -6.17 -4.86 9.31
N LYS A 164 -6.99 -5.87 8.99
CA LYS A 164 -6.64 -7.29 9.18
C LYS A 164 -5.41 -7.68 8.36
N MET A 165 -5.26 -7.15 7.14
CA MET A 165 -4.10 -7.42 6.30
C MET A 165 -2.80 -6.88 6.92
N PHE A 166 -2.82 -5.67 7.51
CA PHE A 166 -1.67 -5.11 8.21
C PHE A 166 -1.30 -5.86 9.48
N ILE A 167 -2.29 -6.28 10.26
CA ILE A 167 -2.08 -7.12 11.45
C ILE A 167 -1.34 -8.41 11.06
N LYS A 168 -1.83 -9.12 10.04
CA LYS A 168 -1.20 -10.35 9.52
C LYS A 168 0.20 -10.11 8.97
N LEU A 169 0.43 -8.98 8.29
CA LEU A 169 1.74 -8.63 7.75
C LEU A 169 2.78 -8.48 8.88
N ALA A 170 2.42 -7.81 9.97
CA ALA A 170 3.30 -7.64 11.13
C ALA A 170 3.58 -8.99 11.82
N GLU A 171 2.56 -9.83 11.98
CA GLU A 171 2.67 -11.18 12.57
C GLU A 171 3.55 -12.12 11.72
N GLU A 172 3.45 -12.07 10.39
CA GLU A 172 4.29 -12.91 9.53
C GLU A 172 5.76 -12.50 9.62
N ILE A 173 6.04 -11.20 9.77
CA ILE A 173 7.41 -10.70 9.91
C ILE A 173 7.98 -11.04 11.29
N SER A 174 7.17 -11.04 12.35
CA SER A 174 7.60 -11.41 13.71
C SER A 174 8.03 -12.87 13.84
N HIS A 175 7.48 -13.77 13.01
CA HIS A 175 7.88 -15.18 12.95
C HIS A 175 9.24 -15.44 12.30
N LYS A 176 9.88 -14.43 11.69
CA LYS A 176 11.22 -14.59 11.11
C LYS A 176 12.24 -14.94 12.21
N SER A 177 13.22 -15.77 11.87
CA SER A 177 14.26 -16.26 12.78
C SER A 177 14.96 -15.16 13.57
N ASN A 178 15.12 -13.98 12.97
CA ASN A 178 15.84 -12.86 13.58
C ASN A 178 15.06 -12.19 14.72
N TYR A 179 13.74 -12.32 14.75
CA TYR A 179 12.85 -11.64 15.71
C TYR A 179 12.09 -12.60 16.61
N ARG A 180 12.03 -13.88 16.23
CA ARG A 180 11.32 -14.90 17.00
C ARG A 180 11.89 -15.01 18.42
N ASN A 181 11.00 -15.07 19.40
CA ASN A 181 11.33 -15.14 20.83
C ASN A 181 12.10 -13.92 21.38
N TYR A 182 12.08 -12.78 20.68
CA TYR A 182 12.64 -11.55 21.22
C TYR A 182 11.77 -10.99 22.35
N THR A 183 12.38 -10.47 23.41
CA THR A 183 11.65 -9.99 24.60
C THR A 183 10.70 -8.83 24.29
N TYR A 184 11.10 -7.90 23.42
CA TYR A 184 10.30 -6.74 23.03
C TYR A 184 9.48 -6.96 21.75
N LEU A 185 9.24 -8.21 21.34
CA LEU A 185 8.55 -8.51 20.09
C LEU A 185 7.12 -7.93 20.05
N ASP A 186 6.42 -7.93 21.18
CA ASP A 186 5.06 -7.37 21.27
C ASP A 186 5.05 -5.85 21.08
N GLU A 187 6.05 -5.14 21.61
CA GLU A 187 6.22 -3.70 21.41
C GLU A 187 6.56 -3.38 19.95
N MET A 188 7.46 -4.16 19.35
CA MET A 188 7.80 -4.06 17.92
C MET A 188 6.57 -4.24 17.03
N MET A 189 5.74 -5.24 17.32
CA MET A 189 4.49 -5.47 16.59
C MET A 189 3.49 -4.33 16.79
N GLY A 190 3.40 -3.79 18.01
CA GLY A 190 2.58 -2.62 18.34
C GLY A 190 2.97 -1.39 17.51
N ASP A 191 4.24 -1.02 17.55
CA ASP A 191 4.75 0.12 16.77
C ASP A 191 4.59 -0.10 15.26
N ALA A 192 4.93 -1.29 14.76
CA ALA A 192 4.76 -1.61 13.34
C ALA A 192 3.30 -1.47 12.87
N ARG A 193 2.32 -1.92 13.66
CA ARG A 193 0.89 -1.74 13.32
C ARG A 193 0.51 -0.26 13.25
N ILE A 194 0.99 0.55 14.20
CA ILE A 194 0.76 2.00 14.20
C ILE A 194 1.38 2.64 12.96
N GLN A 195 2.60 2.27 12.60
CA GLN A 195 3.28 2.80 11.41
C GLN A 195 2.56 2.39 10.11
N LEU A 196 2.07 1.15 10.03
CA LEU A 196 1.28 0.68 8.89
C LEU A 196 -0.01 1.48 8.74
N VAL A 197 -0.74 1.74 9.83
CA VAL A 197 -1.98 2.54 9.81
C VAL A 197 -1.71 3.99 9.44
N LYS A 198 -0.68 4.62 10.04
CA LYS A 198 -0.28 6.00 9.73
C LYS A 198 0.10 6.19 8.26
N ASN A 199 0.74 5.18 7.67
CA ASN A 199 1.20 5.22 6.27
C ASN A 199 0.29 4.42 5.32
N ALA A 200 -0.91 4.04 5.77
CA ALA A 200 -1.80 3.14 5.05
C ALA A 200 -2.17 3.66 3.66
N LEU A 201 -2.57 4.94 3.58
CA LEU A 201 -3.09 5.53 2.35
C LEU A 201 -2.04 6.30 1.54
N LEU A 202 -0.84 6.49 2.10
CA LEU A 202 0.27 7.20 1.46
C LEU A 202 0.93 6.42 0.32
N PHE A 203 0.54 5.17 0.11
CA PHE A 203 0.98 4.40 -1.03
C PHE A 203 0.52 5.07 -2.34
N LYS A 204 1.47 5.38 -3.22
CA LYS A 204 1.23 6.10 -4.47
C LYS A 204 1.11 5.13 -5.64
N GLU A 205 -0.11 4.90 -6.11
CA GLU A 205 -0.34 4.11 -7.32
C GLU A 205 0.06 4.88 -8.60
N SER A 206 0.09 6.21 -8.52
CA SER A 206 0.50 7.11 -9.61
C SER A 206 1.92 6.85 -10.10
N ILE A 207 2.79 6.25 -9.28
CA ILE A 207 4.17 5.91 -9.65
C ILE A 207 4.21 4.99 -10.90
N LEU A 208 3.20 4.15 -11.11
CA LEU A 208 3.13 3.29 -12.28
C LEU A 208 3.01 4.07 -13.60
N TYR A 209 2.41 5.27 -13.54
CA TYR A 209 2.06 6.09 -14.70
C TYR A 209 3.02 7.26 -14.92
N LYS A 210 4.00 7.47 -14.03
CA LYS A 210 5.00 8.53 -14.18
C LYS A 210 5.93 8.25 -15.36
N LYS A 211 6.04 9.22 -16.27
CA LYS A 211 6.92 9.16 -17.45
C LYS A 211 8.41 9.15 -17.06
N ASP A 212 8.78 9.90 -16.02
CA ASP A 212 10.20 10.07 -15.62
C ASP A 212 10.82 8.80 -15.01
N LYS A 213 9.99 7.96 -14.37
CA LYS A 213 10.41 6.73 -13.68
C LYS A 213 9.34 5.66 -13.86
N PRO A 214 9.26 5.01 -15.04
CA PRO A 214 8.26 3.99 -15.28
C PRO A 214 8.52 2.80 -14.38
N ALA A 215 7.63 2.56 -13.42
CA ALA A 215 7.65 1.33 -12.66
C ALA A 215 7.10 0.20 -13.53
N VAL A 216 7.74 -0.96 -13.54
CA VAL A 216 7.21 -2.12 -14.29
C VAL A 216 6.01 -2.74 -13.57
N GLN A 217 6.01 -2.69 -12.23
CA GLN A 217 4.92 -3.25 -11.43
C GLN A 217 4.77 -2.53 -10.09
N LEU A 218 3.53 -2.39 -9.66
CA LEU A 218 3.17 -1.87 -8.36
C LEU A 218 3.22 -2.99 -7.30
N ASN A 219 4.12 -2.87 -6.31
CA ASN A 219 4.28 -3.86 -5.25
C ASN A 219 4.02 -3.25 -3.85
N PRO A 220 2.75 -3.19 -3.42
CA PRO A 220 2.41 -2.65 -2.10
C PRO A 220 3.01 -3.49 -0.96
N PHE A 221 3.18 -4.81 -1.10
CA PHE A 221 3.78 -5.61 -0.02
C PHE A 221 5.18 -5.17 0.32
N SER A 222 6.02 -4.91 -0.67
CA SER A 222 7.39 -4.44 -0.42
C SER A 222 7.38 -3.09 0.29
N TYR A 223 6.49 -2.18 -0.14
CA TYR A 223 6.31 -0.88 0.50
C TYR A 223 5.95 -1.04 1.99
N TYR A 224 4.88 -1.76 2.33
CA TYR A 224 4.46 -1.94 3.72
C TYR A 224 5.44 -2.77 4.56
N THR A 225 6.08 -3.78 3.97
CA THR A 225 7.12 -4.57 4.65
C THR A 225 8.29 -3.70 5.09
N SER A 226 8.63 -2.66 4.32
CA SER A 226 9.70 -1.73 4.70
C SER A 226 9.37 -0.95 5.98
N PHE A 227 8.13 -0.50 6.16
CA PHE A 227 7.69 0.16 7.40
C PHE A 227 7.79 -0.78 8.59
N VAL A 228 7.36 -2.04 8.47
CA VAL A 228 7.47 -3.01 9.56
C VAL A 228 8.92 -3.23 9.95
N ASN A 229 9.81 -3.48 8.98
CA ASN A 229 11.23 -3.70 9.26
C ASN A 229 11.88 -2.47 9.91
N ASN A 230 11.53 -1.25 9.46
CA ASN A 230 12.05 -0.02 10.02
C ASN A 230 11.56 0.21 11.46
N SER A 231 10.30 -0.12 11.74
CA SER A 231 9.71 -0.05 13.09
C SER A 231 10.44 -1.01 14.04
N PHE A 232 10.67 -2.25 13.61
CA PHE A 232 11.38 -3.26 14.42
C PHE A 232 12.82 -2.80 14.71
N ARG A 233 13.51 -2.25 13.71
CA ARG A 233 14.85 -1.67 13.89
C ARG A 233 14.84 -0.47 14.84
N SER A 234 13.81 0.36 14.82
CA SER A 234 13.67 1.52 15.70
C SER A 234 13.66 1.10 17.18
N ILE A 235 12.91 0.05 17.53
CA ILE A 235 12.87 -0.49 18.89
C ILE A 235 14.24 -1.09 19.28
N LEU A 236 14.85 -1.89 18.40
CA LEU A 236 16.20 -2.44 18.63
C LEU A 236 17.24 -1.34 18.89
N ASN A 237 17.20 -0.25 18.12
CA ASN A 237 18.10 0.88 18.28
C ASN A 237 17.83 1.65 19.57
N SER A 238 16.56 1.84 19.93
CA SER A 238 16.16 2.50 21.18
C SER A 238 16.65 1.71 22.39
N GLU A 239 16.51 0.39 22.35
CA GLU A 239 17.03 -0.49 23.40
C GLU A 239 18.56 -0.45 23.46
N LYS A 240 19.26 -0.48 22.31
CA LYS A 240 20.72 -0.34 22.26
C LYS A 240 21.17 0.98 22.88
N ASN A 241 20.46 2.08 22.63
CA ASN A 241 20.78 3.38 23.21
C ASN A 241 20.62 3.37 24.74
N VAL A 242 19.53 2.80 25.26
CA VAL A 242 19.32 2.67 26.73
C VAL A 242 20.41 1.81 27.36
N ARG A 243 20.82 0.73 26.70
CA ARG A 243 21.93 -0.13 27.14
C ARG A 243 23.24 0.65 27.22
N ASN A 244 23.57 1.42 26.19
CA ASN A 244 24.78 2.24 26.17
C ASN A 244 24.78 3.28 27.31
N ILE A 245 23.66 3.99 27.53
CA ILE A 245 23.53 4.96 28.63
C ILE A 245 23.76 4.29 29.99
N ARG A 246 23.22 3.09 30.19
CA ARG A 246 23.43 2.32 31.41
C ARG A 246 24.92 1.97 31.59
N ASP A 247 25.57 1.50 30.55
CA ASP A 247 26.98 1.13 30.60
C ASP A 247 27.88 2.35 30.83
N ASP A 248 27.60 3.48 30.15
CA ASP A 248 28.30 4.75 30.37
C ASP A 248 28.19 5.21 31.83
N LEU A 249 27.00 5.08 32.43
CA LEU A 249 26.78 5.41 33.85
C LEU A 249 27.58 4.48 34.79
N LEU A 250 27.67 3.19 34.48
CA LEU A 250 28.50 2.26 35.26
C LEU A 250 29.98 2.63 35.19
N GLU A 251 30.49 2.92 34.00
CA GLU A 251 31.88 3.34 33.78
C GLU A 251 32.20 4.65 34.52
N MET A 252 31.30 5.64 34.47
CA MET A 252 31.44 6.92 35.20
C MET A 252 31.57 6.72 36.71
N HIS A 253 30.94 5.69 37.26
CA HIS A 253 30.99 5.35 38.69
C HIS A 253 32.10 4.33 39.02
N GLY A 254 32.97 3.99 38.06
CA GLY A 254 34.08 3.05 38.27
C GLY A 254 33.65 1.57 38.35
N PHE A 255 32.42 1.25 37.94
CA PHE A 255 31.93 -0.12 37.84
C PHE A 255 32.21 -0.70 36.45
N THR A 256 32.20 -2.03 36.35
CA THR A 256 32.39 -2.73 35.08
C THR A 256 31.12 -2.66 34.22
N PRO A 257 31.24 -2.32 32.92
CA PRO A 257 30.10 -2.29 32.00
C PRO A 257 29.67 -3.70 31.58
N SER A 258 28.57 -3.80 30.84
CA SER A 258 28.06 -5.08 30.32
C SER A 258 29.10 -5.87 29.50
N HIS A 259 28.99 -7.20 29.49
CA HIS A 259 29.88 -8.06 28.70
C HIS A 259 29.86 -7.72 27.20
N THR A 260 28.70 -7.33 26.66
CA THR A 260 28.60 -6.92 25.26
C THR A 260 29.46 -5.69 24.98
N ARG A 261 29.43 -4.69 25.87
CA ARG A 261 30.24 -3.47 25.75
C ARG A 261 31.74 -3.77 25.85
N GLN A 262 32.16 -4.66 26.74
CA GLN A 262 33.56 -5.07 26.85
C GLN A 262 34.06 -5.73 25.54
N ILE A 263 33.28 -6.64 24.97
CA ILE A 263 33.59 -7.30 23.70
C ILE A 263 33.65 -6.28 22.55
N GLU A 264 32.70 -5.35 22.48
CA GLU A 264 32.72 -4.27 21.47
C GLU A 264 33.99 -3.41 21.57
N ILE A 265 34.43 -3.09 22.80
CA ILE A 265 35.69 -2.36 23.03
C ILE A 265 36.90 -3.18 22.56
N GLU A 266 36.98 -4.46 22.92
CA GLU A 266 38.07 -5.36 22.50
C GLU A 266 38.14 -5.51 20.98
N LEU A 267 37.01 -5.73 20.31
CA LEU A 267 36.93 -5.81 18.85
C LEU A 267 37.40 -4.51 18.19
N ASN A 268 36.92 -3.35 18.67
CA ASN A 268 37.35 -2.04 18.17
C ASN A 268 38.84 -1.76 18.40
N MET A 269 39.47 -2.38 19.42
CA MET A 269 40.92 -2.30 19.63
C MET A 269 41.68 -3.20 18.66
N ILE A 270 41.15 -4.38 18.33
CA ILE A 270 41.73 -5.29 17.34
C ILE A 270 41.66 -4.69 15.93
N GLU A 271 40.52 -4.12 15.55
CA GLU A 271 40.35 -3.48 14.23
C GLU A 271 41.35 -2.33 14.02
N ARG A 272 41.51 -1.45 15.01
CA ARG A 272 42.50 -0.36 14.97
C ARG A 272 43.94 -0.87 14.80
N LYS A 273 44.30 -1.95 15.52
CA LYS A 273 45.64 -2.56 15.38
C LYS A 273 45.88 -3.15 13.98
N ASN A 274 44.84 -3.66 13.32
CA ASN A 274 44.96 -4.20 11.97
C ASN A 274 45.08 -3.10 10.92
N GLU A 275 44.40 -1.97 11.10
CA GLU A 275 44.55 -0.79 10.25
C GLU A 275 45.96 -0.19 10.37
N ASP A 276 46.47 -0.04 11.60
CA ASP A 276 47.82 0.48 11.86
C ASP A 276 48.96 -0.46 11.42
N GLY A 277 48.68 -1.77 11.29
CA GLY A 277 49.63 -2.80 10.86
C GLY A 277 49.68 -3.05 9.35
N SER A 278 48.93 -2.27 8.55
CA SER A 278 48.86 -2.40 7.09
C SER A 278 49.55 -1.24 6.32
N VAL A 279 50.52 -0.58 6.97
CA VAL A 279 51.46 0.37 6.37
C VAL A 279 52.85 -0.25 6.23
#